data_AF-A0AAD8GQH1-F1
#
_entry.id   AF-A0AAD8GQH1-F1
#
_cell.length_a   1.000
_cell.length_b   1.000
_cell.length_c   1.000
_cell.angle_alpha   90.00
_cell.angle_beta   90.00
_cell.angle_gamma   90.00
#
_symmetry.space_group_name_H-M   'P 1'
#
loop_
_entity.id
_entity.type
_entity.pdbx_description
1 polymer ?
#
loop_
_entity_poly.entity_id
_entity_poly.type
_entity_poly.pdbx_seq_one_letter_code
_entity_poly.pdbx_strand_id
1 'polypeptide(L)'
;MKKFKCTKHFPKKYQAQTTFDQSGFPIYRRHHIWTPRKRGKQIGRLLYTHHSQGELWYLRLLLTKIRGPTSWDALKRINGVQYKTFKDACRSYGLLDDDNEWHEVLSECCKSGFPSQIRQLFVHIIVNCQVTDLLHLWNLHWKHMVDDIILRQRNVSESPQTILNDKQLEFYALAEIDKLLRSIGKSLKQYSQLPLPPMSYMQAGSNNLVIDETSYNMAEMAAEFDKLFQKCNAEQLDVFNAVLRSVDKNEGQSKEEIESLKKFSEWVLRIGNGQIATPRDGLFDYEEDDIVIPAQFCDPQLTNDVENMIMWTYPKFLDNYKSPQYISERAILTPTNQIVAHLNSAIVETIPGESFSYFSVDRAEDFGA
;
A
#
# COMPACT_ATOMS: atom_id res chain seq x y z
N MET A 1 -9.09 45.37 8.07
CA MET A 1 -8.79 46.65 7.39
C MET A 1 -9.66 47.73 8.01
N LYS A 2 -9.15 48.96 8.20
CA LYS A 2 -9.93 50.10 8.69
C LYS A 2 -9.59 51.30 7.81
N LYS A 3 -10.60 52.01 7.27
CA LYS A 3 -10.42 53.13 6.31
C LYS A 3 -9.50 52.78 5.12
N PHE A 4 -9.73 51.63 4.48
CA PHE A 4 -8.94 51.15 3.33
C PHE A 4 -7.42 51.00 3.55
N LYS A 5 -6.95 51.02 4.80
CA LYS A 5 -5.57 50.72 5.18
C LYS A 5 -5.50 49.42 5.98
N CYS A 6 -4.46 48.63 5.72
CA CYS A 6 -4.19 47.40 6.45
C CYS A 6 -3.78 47.74 7.88
N THR A 7 -4.62 47.37 8.85
CA THR A 7 -4.38 47.61 10.29
C THR A 7 -3.25 46.75 10.86
N LYS A 8 -2.78 45.74 10.13
CA LYS A 8 -1.70 44.83 10.52
C LYS A 8 -0.32 45.25 9.98
N HIS A 9 -0.16 46.52 9.56
CA HIS A 9 1.12 47.11 9.12
C HIS A 9 1.84 46.30 8.03
N PHE A 10 1.10 45.80 7.04
CA PHE A 10 1.69 45.13 5.89
C PHE A 10 2.03 46.12 4.76
N PRO A 11 3.21 45.97 4.11
CA PRO A 11 4.26 45.00 4.45
C PRO A 11 5.02 45.39 5.72
N LYS A 12 5.29 44.41 6.60
CA LYS A 12 6.11 44.61 7.81
C LYS A 12 7.52 45.09 7.42
N LYS A 13 8.13 45.97 8.22
CA LYS A 13 9.50 46.47 7.98
C LYS A 13 10.50 45.32 7.93
N TYR A 14 11.48 45.41 7.03
CA TYR A 14 12.56 44.43 6.92
C TYR A 14 13.43 44.47 8.18
N GLN A 15 13.71 43.30 8.77
CA GLN A 15 14.65 43.15 9.87
C GLN A 15 15.76 42.17 9.49
N ALA A 16 16.99 42.54 9.83
CA ALA A 16 18.19 41.76 9.52
C ALA A 16 18.32 40.48 10.36
N GLN A 17 17.62 40.39 11.49
CA GLN A 17 17.60 39.24 12.40
C GLN A 17 16.19 39.03 12.96
N THR A 18 15.88 37.79 13.39
CA THR A 18 14.60 37.50 14.06
C THR A 18 14.63 38.10 15.46
N THR A 19 13.71 39.01 15.77
CA THR A 19 13.59 39.65 17.11
C THR A 19 12.20 39.47 17.68
N PHE A 20 12.00 39.72 18.97
CA PHE A 20 10.68 39.76 19.59
C PHE A 20 10.28 41.22 19.83
N ASP A 21 9.00 41.56 19.62
CA ASP A 21 8.49 42.89 19.97
C ASP A 21 8.23 43.04 21.48
N GLN A 22 7.86 44.25 21.90
CA GLN A 22 7.53 44.56 23.30
C GLN A 22 6.33 43.76 23.84
N SER A 23 5.60 43.05 22.99
CA SER A 23 4.48 42.18 23.32
C SER A 23 4.83 40.70 23.24
N GLY A 24 6.11 40.35 23.03
CA GLY A 24 6.60 38.98 22.98
C GLY A 24 6.33 38.24 21.67
N PHE A 25 5.90 38.92 20.61
CA PHE A 25 5.67 38.26 19.32
C PHE A 25 6.96 38.20 18.47
N PRO A 26 7.30 37.05 17.87
CA PRO A 26 8.46 36.92 16.99
C PRO A 26 8.26 37.66 15.65
N ILE A 27 9.19 38.55 15.33
CA ILE A 27 9.38 39.22 14.05
C ILE A 27 10.51 38.49 13.30
N TYR A 28 10.15 37.58 12.39
CA TYR A 28 11.09 36.76 11.65
C TYR A 28 11.91 37.55 10.61
N ARG A 29 13.22 37.25 10.51
CA ARG A 29 14.08 37.65 9.38
C ARG A 29 13.50 37.11 8.07
N ARG A 30 13.25 37.99 7.10
CA ARG A 30 12.79 37.57 5.75
C ARG A 30 13.98 37.41 4.81
N HIS A 31 14.31 36.17 4.45
CA HIS A 31 15.36 35.86 3.47
C HIS A 31 14.92 36.06 2.01
N HIS A 32 13.62 36.24 1.76
CA HIS A 32 13.09 36.38 0.40
C HIS A 32 12.55 37.80 0.15
N ILE A 33 13.09 38.43 -0.89
CA ILE A 33 12.68 39.75 -1.38
C ILE A 33 11.57 39.54 -2.41
N TRP A 34 10.43 40.21 -2.23
CA TRP A 34 9.43 40.34 -3.28
C TRP A 34 10.00 41.24 -4.37
N THR A 35 10.42 40.66 -5.48
CA THR A 35 10.82 41.43 -6.66
C THR A 35 9.58 41.80 -7.49
N PRO A 36 9.53 43.00 -8.09
CA PRO A 36 8.47 43.36 -9.03
C PRO A 36 8.39 42.32 -10.16
N ARG A 37 7.17 41.89 -10.49
CA ARG A 37 6.94 40.94 -11.61
C ARG A 37 7.52 41.55 -12.89
N LYS A 38 8.54 40.90 -13.47
CA LYS A 38 9.05 41.24 -14.81
C LYS A 38 7.92 41.03 -15.83
N ARG A 39 7.33 42.11 -16.33
CA ARG A 39 6.30 42.06 -17.39
C ARG A 39 6.99 42.07 -18.75
N GLY A 40 7.15 40.89 -19.35
CA GLY A 40 7.60 40.74 -20.74
C GLY A 40 6.48 40.99 -21.75
N LYS A 41 6.81 40.94 -23.05
CA LYS A 41 5.86 41.03 -24.17
C LYS A 41 5.06 39.71 -24.23
N GLN A 42 3.83 39.70 -23.72
CA GLN A 42 2.95 38.53 -23.71
C GLN A 42 2.04 38.56 -24.96
N ILE A 43 2.21 37.59 -25.87
CA ILE A 43 1.39 37.48 -27.10
C ILE A 43 0.05 36.76 -26.81
N GLY A 44 -0.03 35.96 -25.74
CA GLY A 44 -1.26 35.29 -25.30
C GLY A 44 -1.06 34.40 -24.07
N ARG A 45 -2.14 33.78 -23.58
CA ARG A 45 -2.11 32.71 -22.56
C ARG A 45 -2.65 31.43 -23.15
N LEU A 46 -1.87 30.37 -23.09
CA LEU A 46 -2.38 29.02 -23.30
C LEU A 46 -3.18 28.66 -22.05
N LEU A 47 -4.48 28.40 -22.19
CA LEU A 47 -5.29 27.92 -21.07
C LEU A 47 -4.76 26.54 -20.63
N TYR A 48 -5.06 26.15 -19.39
CA TYR A 48 -4.82 24.78 -18.94
C TYR A 48 -5.82 23.83 -19.65
N THR A 49 -5.35 22.64 -20.03
CA THR A 49 -6.17 21.52 -20.54
C THR A 49 -5.83 20.29 -19.73
N HIS A 50 -6.85 19.60 -19.27
CA HIS A 50 -6.70 18.30 -18.63
C HIS A 50 -6.34 17.21 -19.67
N HIS A 51 -5.54 16.22 -19.30
CA HIS A 51 -5.08 15.14 -20.20
C HIS A 51 -6.22 14.27 -20.75
N SER A 52 -7.36 14.21 -20.06
CA SER A 52 -8.56 13.51 -20.52
C SER A 52 -9.27 14.18 -21.71
N GLN A 53 -8.87 15.40 -22.12
CA GLN A 53 -9.47 16.09 -23.26
C GLN A 53 -8.93 15.60 -24.63
N GLY A 54 -8.21 14.47 -24.65
CA GLY A 54 -7.82 13.77 -25.87
C GLY A 54 -7.01 14.63 -26.85
N GLU A 55 -7.44 14.68 -28.12
CA GLU A 55 -6.77 15.41 -29.21
C GLU A 55 -6.49 16.88 -28.89
N LEU A 56 -7.33 17.54 -28.08
CA LEU A 56 -7.12 18.93 -27.68
C LEU A 56 -5.91 19.09 -26.75
N TRP A 57 -5.66 18.11 -25.89
CA TRP A 57 -4.49 18.09 -25.01
C TRP A 57 -3.21 17.86 -25.81
N TYR A 58 -3.19 16.89 -26.73
CA TYR A 58 -2.04 16.61 -27.61
C TYR A 58 -1.73 17.82 -28.51
N LEU A 59 -2.76 18.49 -29.05
CA LEU A 59 -2.58 19.73 -29.80
C LEU A 59 -1.86 20.81 -28.97
N ARG A 60 -2.29 21.03 -27.71
CA ARG A 60 -1.66 22.02 -26.83
C ARG A 60 -0.24 21.62 -26.47
N LEU A 61 0.04 20.33 -26.31
CA LEU A 61 1.37 19.81 -26.08
C LEU A 61 2.30 20.14 -27.26
N LEU A 62 1.86 19.91 -28.50
CA LEU A 62 2.64 20.26 -29.70
C LEU A 62 2.87 21.77 -29.83
N LEU A 63 1.88 22.60 -29.53
CA LEU A 63 2.01 24.07 -29.56
C LEU A 63 3.07 24.60 -28.58
N THR A 64 3.41 23.85 -27.54
CA THR A 64 4.50 24.24 -26.61
C THR A 64 5.90 23.96 -27.17
N LYS A 65 6.01 23.09 -28.19
CA LYS A 65 7.28 22.62 -28.75
C LYS A 65 7.54 23.13 -30.17
N ILE A 66 6.52 23.10 -31.03
CA ILE A 66 6.59 23.49 -32.44
C ILE A 66 6.44 25.01 -32.57
N ARG A 67 7.45 25.65 -33.14
CA ARG A 67 7.50 27.12 -33.30
C ARG A 67 6.90 27.54 -34.64
N GLY A 68 5.97 28.50 -34.59
CA GLY A 68 5.40 29.14 -35.77
C GLY A 68 4.64 28.24 -36.77
N PRO A 69 3.84 27.25 -36.31
CA PRO A 69 3.04 26.46 -37.25
C PRO A 69 2.04 27.36 -37.98
N THR A 70 1.99 27.25 -39.31
CA THR A 70 1.11 28.04 -40.19
C THR A 70 -0.21 27.34 -40.50
N SER A 71 -0.37 26.08 -40.10
CA SER A 71 -1.60 25.29 -40.24
C SER A 71 -1.65 24.12 -39.25
N TRP A 72 -2.82 23.50 -39.07
CA TRP A 72 -2.97 22.29 -38.27
C TRP A 72 -2.21 21.09 -38.85
N ASP A 73 -2.12 21.00 -40.17
CA ASP A 73 -1.33 19.95 -40.83
C ASP A 73 0.17 20.18 -40.64
N ALA A 74 0.62 21.43 -40.56
CA ALA A 74 2.01 21.74 -40.20
C ALA A 74 2.35 21.29 -38.77
N LEU A 75 1.40 21.39 -37.83
CA LEU A 75 1.54 20.86 -36.46
C LEU A 75 1.66 19.33 -36.40
N LYS A 76 0.97 18.62 -37.31
CA LYS A 76 1.03 17.16 -37.40
C LYS A 76 2.19 16.65 -38.25
N ARG A 77 3.11 17.52 -38.69
CA ARG A 77 4.24 17.14 -39.55
C ARG A 77 5.53 17.07 -38.73
N ILE A 78 5.97 15.86 -38.40
CA ILE A 78 7.21 15.62 -37.65
C ILE A 78 8.21 14.95 -38.59
N ASN A 79 9.42 15.51 -38.71
CA ASN A 79 10.49 15.00 -39.58
C ASN A 79 10.05 14.71 -41.04
N GLY A 80 9.14 15.53 -41.58
CA GLY A 80 8.65 15.43 -42.97
C GLY A 80 7.43 14.52 -43.15
N VAL A 81 7.09 13.66 -42.18
CA VAL A 81 5.94 12.76 -42.21
C VAL A 81 4.71 13.44 -41.62
N GLN A 82 3.56 13.37 -42.31
CA GLN A 82 2.29 13.92 -41.83
C GLN A 82 1.47 12.85 -41.13
N TYR A 83 1.14 13.08 -39.86
CA TYR A 83 0.36 12.17 -39.02
C TYR A 83 -1.14 12.50 -39.08
N LYS A 84 -1.99 11.49 -38.83
CA LYS A 84 -3.46 11.64 -38.86
C LYS A 84 -3.98 12.39 -37.64
N THR A 85 -3.46 12.07 -36.46
CA THR A 85 -3.87 12.63 -35.16
C THR A 85 -2.75 13.46 -34.53
N PHE A 86 -3.12 14.36 -33.62
CA PHE A 86 -2.14 15.09 -32.80
C PHE A 86 -1.45 14.14 -31.81
N LYS A 87 -2.14 13.10 -31.33
CA LYS A 87 -1.54 12.05 -30.49
C LYS A 87 -0.37 11.35 -31.19
N ASP A 88 -0.55 10.94 -32.45
CA ASP A 88 0.50 10.24 -33.21
C ASP A 88 1.69 11.17 -33.51
N ALA A 89 1.41 12.44 -33.78
CA ALA A 89 2.46 13.46 -33.91
C ALA A 89 3.23 13.65 -32.60
N CYS A 90 2.55 13.69 -31.44
CA CYS A 90 3.22 13.74 -30.12
C CYS A 90 4.08 12.50 -29.86
N ARG A 91 3.58 11.30 -30.20
CA ARG A 91 4.33 10.03 -30.13
C ARG A 91 5.61 10.12 -30.96
N SER A 92 5.50 10.48 -32.24
CA SER A 92 6.66 10.61 -33.13
C SER A 92 7.64 11.71 -32.71
N TYR A 93 7.18 12.74 -31.98
CA TYR A 93 8.03 13.79 -31.45
C TYR A 93 8.79 13.35 -30.18
N GLY A 94 8.39 12.24 -29.55
CA GLY A 94 8.92 11.79 -28.25
C GLY A 94 8.36 12.59 -27.07
N LEU A 95 7.11 13.06 -27.16
CA LEU A 95 6.41 13.77 -26.06
C LEU A 95 5.51 12.85 -25.22
N LEU A 96 5.36 11.61 -25.65
CA LEU A 96 4.59 10.59 -24.96
C LEU A 96 5.56 9.47 -24.64
N ASP A 97 5.56 9.04 -23.38
CA ASP A 97 6.24 7.81 -22.99
C ASP A 97 5.57 6.66 -23.77
N ASP A 98 6.38 5.82 -24.41
CA ASP A 98 5.91 4.59 -25.03
C ASP A 98 6.20 3.40 -24.11
N ASP A 99 5.74 2.20 -24.50
CA ASP A 99 5.95 0.98 -23.72
C ASP A 99 7.15 0.17 -24.26
N ASN A 100 7.98 0.74 -25.15
CA ASN A 100 9.03 0.00 -25.85
C ASN A 100 10.08 -0.52 -24.88
N GLU A 101 10.41 0.23 -23.83
CA GLU A 101 11.35 -0.20 -22.81
C GLU A 101 10.88 -1.50 -22.13
N TRP A 102 9.57 -1.65 -21.91
CA TRP A 102 8.98 -2.85 -21.34
C TRP A 102 9.03 -4.02 -22.32
N HIS A 103 8.80 -3.74 -23.61
CA HIS A 103 8.94 -4.75 -24.65
C HIS A 103 10.38 -5.22 -24.80
N GLU A 104 11.36 -4.32 -24.84
CA GLU A 104 12.79 -4.64 -24.97
C GLU A 104 13.30 -5.43 -23.77
N VAL A 105 12.96 -5.00 -22.55
CA VAL A 105 13.37 -5.69 -21.31
C VAL A 105 12.76 -7.10 -21.25
N LEU A 106 11.48 -7.27 -21.58
CA LEU A 106 10.87 -8.60 -21.64
C LEU A 106 11.50 -9.45 -22.74
N SER A 107 11.69 -8.91 -23.95
CA SER A 107 12.33 -9.63 -25.05
C SER A 107 13.75 -10.07 -24.72
N GLU A 108 14.54 -9.25 -24.03
CA GLU A 108 15.89 -9.61 -23.60
C GLU A 108 15.86 -10.71 -22.53
N CYS A 109 14.99 -10.58 -21.53
CA CYS A 109 14.85 -11.59 -20.48
C CYS A 109 14.32 -12.92 -21.04
N CYS A 110 13.43 -12.90 -22.02
CA CYS A 110 12.92 -14.12 -22.67
C CYS A 110 14.00 -14.95 -23.38
N LYS A 111 15.17 -14.37 -23.70
CA LYS A 111 16.28 -15.12 -24.35
C LYS A 111 16.98 -16.08 -23.40
N SER A 112 16.95 -15.83 -22.09
CA SER A 112 17.75 -16.58 -21.10
C SER A 112 17.03 -16.87 -19.77
N GLY A 113 15.87 -16.27 -19.53
CA GLY A 113 15.09 -16.41 -18.31
C GLY A 113 14.16 -17.62 -18.34
N PHE A 114 13.89 -18.17 -17.16
CA PHE A 114 12.86 -19.20 -17.01
C PHE A 114 11.45 -18.60 -17.07
N PRO A 115 10.44 -19.32 -17.56
CA PRO A 115 9.06 -18.83 -17.66
C PRO A 115 8.49 -18.24 -16.37
N SER A 116 8.83 -18.81 -15.20
CA SER A 116 8.44 -18.29 -13.89
C SER A 116 9.02 -16.91 -13.60
N GLN A 117 10.28 -16.66 -13.97
CA GLN A 117 10.95 -15.36 -13.80
C GLN A 117 10.35 -14.34 -14.77
N ILE A 118 10.00 -14.75 -15.99
CA ILE A 118 9.34 -13.87 -16.96
C ILE A 118 7.96 -13.44 -16.44
N ARG A 119 7.19 -14.34 -15.81
CA ARG A 119 5.92 -13.97 -15.14
C ARG A 119 6.14 -12.96 -13.99
N GLN A 120 7.18 -13.15 -13.17
CA GLN A 120 7.51 -12.21 -12.09
C GLN A 120 7.91 -10.83 -12.63
N LEU A 121 8.73 -10.78 -13.68
CA LEU A 121 9.11 -9.53 -14.34
C LEU A 121 7.90 -8.82 -14.93
N PHE A 122 7.01 -9.56 -15.61
CA PHE A 122 5.75 -8.99 -16.11
C PHE A 122 4.91 -8.40 -14.97
N VAL A 123 4.73 -9.12 -13.86
CA VAL A 123 4.03 -8.59 -12.67
C VAL A 123 4.71 -7.32 -12.14
N HIS A 124 6.04 -7.32 -12.04
CA HIS A 124 6.78 -6.15 -11.58
C HIS A 124 6.53 -4.91 -12.47
N ILE A 125 6.56 -5.08 -13.79
CA ILE A 125 6.30 -4.01 -14.76
C ILE A 125 4.87 -3.47 -14.59
N ILE A 126 3.85 -4.32 -14.57
CA ILE A 126 2.44 -3.86 -14.50
C ILE A 126 2.05 -3.29 -13.13
N VAL A 127 2.84 -3.59 -12.09
CA VAL A 127 2.59 -3.12 -10.72
C VAL A 127 3.27 -1.78 -10.46
N ASN A 128 4.50 -1.61 -10.93
CA ASN A 128 5.37 -0.49 -10.57
C ASN A 128 5.57 0.52 -11.70
N CYS A 129 5.30 0.16 -12.96
CA CYS A 129 5.46 1.03 -14.12
C CYS A 129 4.11 1.50 -14.67
N GLN A 130 4.12 2.60 -15.42
CA GLN A 130 2.97 3.09 -16.17
C GLN A 130 2.93 2.43 -17.56
N VAL A 131 2.28 1.27 -17.66
CA VAL A 131 2.07 0.58 -18.95
C VAL A 131 0.83 1.16 -19.63
N THR A 132 1.00 1.69 -20.84
CA THR A 132 -0.08 2.36 -21.58
C THR A 132 -0.99 1.35 -22.29
N ASP A 133 -0.43 0.34 -22.95
CA ASP A 133 -1.13 -0.72 -23.68
C ASP A 133 -0.75 -2.10 -23.14
N LEU A 134 -1.39 -2.45 -22.03
CA LEU A 134 -1.15 -3.70 -21.32
C LEU A 134 -1.56 -4.93 -22.13
N LEU A 135 -2.61 -4.83 -22.94
CA LEU A 135 -3.07 -5.94 -23.77
C LEU A 135 -2.05 -6.24 -24.88
N HIS A 136 -1.45 -5.22 -25.49
CA HIS A 136 -0.40 -5.42 -26.48
C HIS A 136 0.84 -6.08 -25.87
N LEU A 137 1.28 -5.61 -24.69
CA LEU A 137 2.39 -6.19 -23.95
C LEU A 137 2.15 -7.67 -23.63
N TRP A 138 0.95 -8.01 -23.14
CA TRP A 138 0.55 -9.40 -22.88
C TRP A 138 0.59 -10.28 -24.12
N ASN A 139 -0.09 -9.85 -25.19
CA ASN A 139 -0.24 -10.64 -26.42
C ASN A 139 1.11 -10.97 -27.07
N LEU A 140 2.11 -10.10 -26.92
CA LEU A 140 3.42 -10.33 -27.49
C LEU A 140 4.26 -11.34 -26.68
N HIS A 141 4.10 -11.37 -25.35
CA HIS A 141 5.06 -12.05 -24.46
C HIS A 141 4.53 -13.28 -23.72
N TRP A 142 3.21 -13.49 -23.63
CA TRP A 142 2.64 -14.58 -22.81
C TRP A 142 3.15 -15.99 -23.20
N LYS A 143 3.48 -16.20 -24.48
CA LYS A 143 3.99 -17.50 -24.96
C LYS A 143 5.33 -17.89 -24.33
N HIS A 144 6.13 -16.91 -23.90
CA HIS A 144 7.38 -17.16 -23.18
C HIS A 144 7.15 -17.51 -21.69
N MET A 145 5.90 -17.42 -21.21
CA MET A 145 5.53 -17.64 -19.82
C MET A 145 4.86 -19.00 -19.57
N VAL A 146 4.80 -19.92 -20.54
CA VAL A 146 3.96 -21.14 -20.41
C VAL A 146 4.72 -22.47 -20.48
N ASP A 147 5.99 -22.49 -20.84
CA ASP A 147 6.71 -23.75 -21.07
C ASP A 147 6.75 -24.66 -19.82
N ASP A 148 6.97 -24.08 -18.64
CA ASP A 148 6.97 -24.81 -17.36
C ASP A 148 5.57 -25.26 -16.94
N ILE A 149 4.52 -24.55 -17.37
CA ILE A 149 3.11 -24.91 -17.12
C ILE A 149 2.76 -26.18 -17.90
N ILE A 150 3.20 -26.28 -19.16
CA ILE A 150 2.99 -27.48 -19.99
C ILE A 150 3.60 -28.71 -19.31
N LEU A 151 4.83 -28.58 -18.82
CA LEU A 151 5.54 -29.66 -18.11
C LEU A 151 4.82 -30.07 -16.82
N ARG A 152 4.43 -29.09 -15.99
CA ARG A 152 3.69 -29.35 -14.74
C ARG A 152 2.37 -30.08 -14.99
N GLN A 153 1.60 -29.67 -16.00
CA GLN A 153 0.31 -30.30 -16.31
C GLN A 153 0.47 -31.74 -16.84
N ARG A 154 1.51 -32.02 -17.61
CA ARG A 154 1.83 -33.40 -18.05
C ARG A 154 2.14 -34.33 -16.87
N ASN A 155 2.83 -33.83 -15.85
CA ASN A 155 3.15 -34.60 -14.65
C ASN A 155 1.90 -34.86 -13.78
N VAL A 156 1.01 -33.88 -13.66
CA VAL A 156 -0.23 -34.01 -12.86
C VAL A 156 -1.25 -34.94 -13.53
N SER A 157 -1.33 -34.94 -14.86
CA SER A 157 -2.34 -35.71 -15.60
C SER A 157 -1.97 -37.18 -15.83
N GLU A 158 -0.79 -37.65 -15.37
CA GLU A 158 -0.20 -38.97 -15.68
C GLU A 158 -0.31 -39.37 -17.16
N SER A 159 -0.38 -38.37 -18.05
CA SER A 159 -0.71 -38.53 -19.47
C SER A 159 0.34 -37.80 -20.30
N PRO A 160 1.30 -38.54 -20.89
CA PRO A 160 2.42 -37.95 -21.66
C PRO A 160 2.00 -37.15 -22.89
N GLN A 161 0.75 -37.32 -23.35
CA GLN A 161 0.18 -36.77 -24.58
C GLN A 161 -0.78 -35.60 -24.34
N THR A 162 -0.80 -34.99 -23.14
CA THR A 162 -1.69 -33.85 -22.85
C THR A 162 -1.31 -32.66 -23.73
N ILE A 163 -2.17 -32.35 -24.71
CA ILE A 163 -2.07 -31.17 -25.57
C ILE A 163 -3.00 -30.11 -25.00
N LEU A 164 -2.42 -29.04 -24.44
CA LEU A 164 -3.15 -27.85 -24.04
C LEU A 164 -3.26 -26.90 -25.24
N ASN A 165 -4.44 -26.32 -25.46
CA ASN A 165 -4.59 -25.30 -26.49
C ASN A 165 -4.10 -23.92 -25.99
N ASP A 166 -3.81 -22.99 -26.91
CA ASP A 166 -3.29 -21.65 -26.59
C ASP A 166 -4.16 -20.93 -25.55
N LYS A 167 -5.50 -21.02 -25.64
CA LYS A 167 -6.41 -20.42 -24.65
C LYS A 167 -6.26 -21.01 -23.25
N GLN A 168 -6.10 -22.33 -23.14
CA GLN A 168 -5.89 -22.99 -21.85
C GLN A 168 -4.54 -22.59 -21.25
N LEU A 169 -3.51 -22.46 -22.08
CA LEU A 169 -2.19 -21.99 -21.65
C LEU A 169 -2.22 -20.54 -21.17
N GLU A 170 -2.91 -19.66 -21.90
CA GLU A 170 -3.18 -18.28 -21.46
C GLU A 170 -3.87 -18.28 -20.11
N PHE A 171 -4.93 -19.09 -19.92
CA PHE A 171 -5.64 -19.14 -18.64
C PHE A 171 -4.78 -19.62 -17.48
N TYR A 172 -3.94 -20.63 -17.68
CA TYR A 172 -2.99 -21.06 -16.66
C TYR A 172 -1.93 -20.00 -16.35
N ALA A 173 -1.39 -19.32 -17.37
CA ALA A 173 -0.43 -18.23 -17.15
C ALA A 173 -1.06 -17.06 -16.37
N LEU A 174 -2.28 -16.67 -16.72
CA LEU A 174 -3.03 -15.63 -16.03
C LEU A 174 -3.38 -16.03 -14.59
N ALA A 175 -3.67 -17.31 -14.34
CA ALA A 175 -3.88 -17.81 -12.97
C ALA A 175 -2.60 -17.73 -12.13
N GLU A 176 -1.43 -18.07 -12.69
CA GLU A 176 -0.15 -17.92 -12.00
C GLU A 176 0.21 -16.44 -11.77
N ILE A 177 -0.10 -15.57 -12.72
CA ILE A 177 0.05 -14.10 -12.56
C ILE A 177 -0.88 -13.58 -11.47
N ASP A 178 -2.14 -14.03 -11.40
CA ASP A 178 -3.07 -13.64 -10.33
C ASP A 178 -2.56 -14.09 -8.96
N LYS A 179 -1.89 -15.25 -8.84
CA LYS A 179 -1.22 -15.65 -7.60
C LYS A 179 -0.10 -14.67 -7.20
N LEU A 180 0.76 -14.29 -8.16
CA LEU A 180 1.82 -13.31 -7.94
C LEU A 180 1.28 -11.91 -7.60
N LEU A 181 0.14 -11.52 -8.15
CA LEU A 181 -0.54 -10.27 -7.80
C LEU A 181 -1.16 -10.33 -6.39
N ARG A 182 -1.71 -11.48 -6.00
CA ARG A 182 -2.30 -11.66 -4.66
C ARG A 182 -1.28 -11.57 -3.54
N SER A 183 -0.05 -12.04 -3.75
CA SER A 183 1.01 -11.94 -2.71
C SER A 183 1.40 -10.49 -2.38
N ILE A 184 1.10 -9.54 -3.27
CA ILE A 184 1.29 -8.11 -3.08
C ILE A 184 -0.02 -7.34 -2.83
N GLY A 185 -1.10 -8.04 -2.47
CA GLY A 185 -2.40 -7.44 -2.16
C GLY A 185 -3.18 -6.90 -3.37
N LYS A 186 -2.81 -7.29 -4.60
CA LYS A 186 -3.51 -6.92 -5.84
C LYS A 186 -4.26 -8.11 -6.43
N SER A 187 -5.07 -7.86 -7.45
CA SER A 187 -5.78 -8.92 -8.19
C SER A 187 -5.76 -8.65 -9.68
N LEU A 188 -5.76 -9.71 -10.50
CA LEU A 188 -5.91 -9.60 -11.95
C LEU A 188 -7.19 -8.85 -12.35
N LYS A 189 -8.24 -8.87 -11.51
CA LYS A 189 -9.48 -8.09 -11.71
C LYS A 189 -9.25 -6.58 -11.80
N GLN A 190 -8.16 -6.06 -11.25
CA GLN A 190 -7.80 -4.63 -11.30
C GLN A 190 -7.23 -4.23 -12.67
N TYR A 191 -6.85 -5.19 -13.52
CA TYR A 191 -6.24 -4.97 -14.82
C TYR A 191 -7.23 -5.27 -15.95
N SER A 192 -8.16 -4.35 -16.19
CA SER A 192 -9.29 -4.56 -17.12
C SER A 192 -8.91 -4.82 -18.58
N GLN A 193 -7.68 -4.50 -18.99
CA GLN A 193 -7.17 -4.78 -20.33
C GLN A 193 -6.77 -6.26 -20.52
N LEU A 194 -6.53 -7.00 -19.44
CA LEU A 194 -6.15 -8.41 -19.51
C LEU A 194 -7.39 -9.32 -19.52
N PRO A 195 -7.34 -10.46 -20.24
CA PRO A 195 -8.39 -11.45 -20.16
C PRO A 195 -8.44 -12.07 -18.75
N LEU A 196 -9.66 -12.36 -18.28
CA LEU A 196 -9.87 -13.07 -17.01
C LEU A 196 -10.06 -14.57 -17.28
N PRO A 197 -9.26 -15.44 -16.67
CA PRO A 197 -9.47 -16.87 -16.78
C PRO A 197 -10.75 -17.30 -16.04
N PRO A 198 -11.39 -18.41 -16.45
CA PRO A 198 -12.54 -18.97 -15.72
C PRO A 198 -12.16 -19.31 -14.28
N MET A 199 -13.15 -19.26 -13.38
CA MET A 199 -12.96 -19.55 -11.94
C MET A 199 -12.44 -20.97 -11.66
N SER A 200 -12.56 -21.91 -12.60
CA SER A 200 -11.97 -23.24 -12.49
C SER A 200 -10.44 -23.25 -12.58
N TYR A 201 -9.85 -22.22 -13.21
CA TYR A 201 -8.39 -22.03 -13.34
C TYR A 201 -7.85 -21.13 -12.24
N MET A 202 -8.66 -20.20 -11.74
CA MET A 202 -8.31 -19.35 -10.61
C MET A 202 -8.48 -20.17 -9.34
N GLN A 203 -7.44 -20.28 -8.50
CA GLN A 203 -7.59 -20.81 -7.13
C GLN A 203 -8.37 -19.79 -6.28
N ALA A 204 -9.64 -19.58 -6.62
CA ALA A 204 -10.54 -18.70 -5.92
C ALA A 204 -11.10 -19.47 -4.71
N GLY A 205 -10.46 -19.34 -3.57
CA GLY A 205 -10.99 -19.91 -2.33
C GLY A 205 -10.02 -20.09 -1.19
N SER A 206 -8.73 -19.89 -1.42
CA SER A 206 -7.74 -20.01 -0.35
C SER A 206 -7.03 -18.68 -0.20
N ASN A 207 -7.00 -18.13 1.01
CA ASN A 207 -6.10 -17.03 1.32
C ASN A 207 -4.69 -17.52 1.00
N ASN A 208 -4.10 -17.08 -0.11
CA ASN A 208 -2.75 -17.50 -0.49
C ASN A 208 -1.75 -17.18 0.62
N LEU A 209 -1.98 -16.10 1.38
CA LEU A 209 -1.23 -15.80 2.61
C LEU A 209 -1.35 -16.93 3.64
N VAL A 210 -2.53 -17.50 3.83
CA VAL A 210 -2.72 -18.64 4.75
C VAL A 210 -2.10 -19.91 4.18
N ILE A 211 -2.20 -20.17 2.87
CA ILE A 211 -1.50 -21.32 2.28
C ILE A 211 0.01 -21.14 2.41
N ASP A 212 0.56 -19.99 2.07
CA ASP A 212 1.99 -19.70 2.16
C ASP A 212 2.46 -19.82 3.62
N GLU A 213 1.70 -19.29 4.58
CA GLU A 213 1.92 -19.41 6.03
C GLU A 213 1.59 -20.79 6.63
N THR A 214 1.03 -21.73 5.87
CA THR A 214 0.71 -23.10 6.35
C THR A 214 1.29 -24.21 5.48
N SER A 215 1.94 -23.88 4.37
CA SER A 215 2.57 -24.79 3.41
C SER A 215 4.00 -25.19 3.82
N TYR A 216 4.21 -25.33 5.12
CA TYR A 216 5.49 -25.79 5.62
C TYR A 216 5.74 -27.24 5.21
N ASN A 217 6.99 -27.53 4.89
CA ASN A 217 7.44 -28.90 4.73
C ASN A 217 7.44 -29.59 6.12
N MET A 218 6.38 -30.33 6.43
CA MET A 218 6.19 -30.97 7.74
C MET A 218 7.35 -31.91 8.12
N ALA A 219 7.98 -32.58 7.14
CA ALA A 219 9.12 -33.46 7.40
C ALA A 219 10.38 -32.67 7.78
N GLU A 220 10.60 -31.52 7.13
CA GLU A 220 11.72 -30.62 7.42
C GLU A 220 11.54 -29.93 8.76
N MET A 221 10.34 -29.42 9.07
CA MET A 221 10.02 -28.85 10.37
C MET A 221 10.15 -29.85 11.52
N ALA A 222 9.76 -31.12 11.30
CA ALA A 222 9.94 -32.17 12.30
C ALA A 222 11.44 -32.45 12.57
N ALA A 223 12.25 -32.52 11.50
CA ALA A 223 13.70 -32.71 11.64
C ALA A 223 14.38 -31.52 12.32
N GLU A 224 13.92 -30.29 12.03
CA GLU A 224 14.43 -29.07 12.67
C GLU A 224 13.99 -28.97 14.13
N PHE A 225 12.75 -29.36 14.45
CA PHE A 225 12.27 -29.50 15.82
C PHE A 225 13.15 -30.46 16.63
N ASP A 226 13.39 -31.68 16.13
CA ASP A 226 14.21 -32.67 16.84
C ASP A 226 15.63 -32.15 17.13
N LYS A 227 16.21 -31.42 16.16
CA LYS A 227 17.54 -30.80 16.29
C LYS A 227 17.58 -29.69 17.34
N LEU A 228 16.54 -28.86 17.42
CA LEU A 228 16.47 -27.72 18.34
C LEU A 228 16.01 -28.12 19.74
N PHE A 229 15.08 -29.08 19.83
CA PHE A 229 14.55 -29.61 21.08
C PHE A 229 15.67 -30.22 21.94
N GLN A 230 16.61 -30.93 21.32
CA GLN A 230 17.80 -31.48 22.01
C GLN A 230 18.73 -30.40 22.59
N LYS A 231 18.63 -29.14 22.16
CA LYS A 231 19.48 -28.03 22.61
C LYS A 231 18.81 -27.16 23.68
N CYS A 232 17.56 -27.44 24.06
CA CYS A 232 16.87 -26.66 25.08
C CYS A 232 17.55 -26.82 26.44
N ASN A 233 17.72 -25.71 27.16
CA ASN A 233 18.12 -25.73 28.56
C ASN A 233 16.92 -26.05 29.47
N ALA A 234 17.16 -26.28 30.77
CA ALA A 234 16.14 -26.71 31.71
C ALA A 234 14.95 -25.73 31.81
N GLU A 235 15.21 -24.42 31.82
CA GLU A 235 14.16 -23.38 31.92
C GLU A 235 13.32 -23.30 30.64
N GLN A 236 13.95 -23.40 29.47
CA GLN A 236 13.26 -23.43 28.17
C GLN A 236 12.39 -24.68 28.03
N LEU A 237 12.88 -25.82 28.51
CA LEU A 237 12.16 -27.09 28.49
C LEU A 237 10.93 -27.05 29.41
N ASP A 238 11.05 -26.43 30.59
CA ASP A 238 9.92 -26.24 31.50
C ASP A 238 8.82 -25.36 30.90
N VAL A 239 9.19 -24.24 30.26
CA VAL A 239 8.22 -23.39 29.55
C VAL A 239 7.57 -24.14 28.39
N PHE A 240 8.37 -24.83 27.56
CA PHE A 240 7.86 -25.59 26.43
C PHE A 240 6.85 -26.66 26.86
N ASN A 241 7.18 -27.45 27.89
CA ASN A 241 6.29 -28.47 28.43
C ASN A 241 5.02 -27.88 29.07
N ALA A 242 5.12 -26.73 29.73
CA ALA A 242 3.96 -26.04 30.28
C ALA A 242 2.98 -25.62 29.18
N VAL A 243 3.48 -25.05 28.08
CA VAL A 243 2.67 -24.67 26.92
C VAL A 243 2.02 -25.89 26.27
N LEU A 244 2.78 -26.96 26.00
CA LEU A 244 2.22 -28.19 25.43
C LEU A 244 1.13 -28.81 26.30
N ARG A 245 1.33 -28.87 27.63
CA ARG A 245 0.31 -29.36 28.56
C ARG A 245 -0.94 -28.49 28.55
N SER A 246 -0.78 -27.16 28.44
CA SER A 246 -1.91 -26.24 28.35
C SER A 246 -2.72 -26.49 27.07
N VAL A 247 -2.03 -26.71 25.93
CA VAL A 247 -2.66 -27.04 24.64
C VAL A 247 -3.37 -28.41 24.70
N ASP A 248 -2.70 -29.44 25.21
CA ASP A 248 -3.26 -30.80 25.30
C ASP A 248 -4.50 -30.86 26.21
N LYS A 249 -4.51 -30.06 27.28
CA LYS A 249 -5.63 -29.97 28.21
C LYS A 249 -6.67 -28.93 27.80
N ASN A 250 -6.42 -28.19 26.73
CA ASN A 250 -7.24 -27.06 26.28
C ASN A 250 -7.46 -26.01 27.40
N GLU A 251 -6.44 -25.82 28.25
CA GLU A 251 -6.40 -24.84 29.33
C GLU A 251 -5.98 -23.48 28.75
N GLY A 252 -6.63 -22.39 29.18
CA GLY A 252 -6.26 -21.01 28.80
C GLY A 252 -7.32 -20.22 28.03
N GLN A 253 -8.42 -20.86 27.58
CA GLN A 253 -9.59 -20.15 27.03
C GLN A 253 -10.88 -20.76 27.58
N SER A 254 -11.74 -19.93 28.18
CA SER A 254 -13.08 -20.38 28.58
C SER A 254 -13.91 -20.73 27.35
N LYS A 255 -14.92 -21.59 27.50
CA LYS A 255 -15.86 -21.88 26.41
C LYS A 255 -16.56 -20.61 25.91
N GLU A 256 -16.81 -19.64 26.80
CA GLU A 256 -17.38 -18.35 26.43
C GLU A 256 -16.39 -17.49 25.63
N GLU A 257 -15.10 -17.51 25.97
CA GLU A 257 -14.05 -16.80 25.24
C GLU A 257 -13.86 -17.36 23.83
N ILE A 258 -13.81 -18.69 23.67
CA ILE A 258 -13.70 -19.36 22.36
C ILE A 258 -14.89 -19.01 21.47
N GLU A 259 -16.11 -19.07 22.01
CA GLU A 259 -17.33 -18.74 21.27
C GLU A 259 -17.37 -17.25 20.89
N SER A 260 -16.90 -16.37 21.77
CA SER A 260 -16.81 -14.93 21.49
C SER A 260 -15.76 -14.62 20.41
N LEU A 261 -14.59 -15.26 20.48
CA LEU A 261 -13.53 -15.11 19.48
C LEU A 261 -13.99 -15.62 18.11
N LYS A 262 -14.73 -16.73 18.08
CA LYS A 262 -15.31 -17.30 16.87
C LYS A 262 -16.36 -16.37 16.24
N LYS A 263 -17.25 -15.79 17.04
CA LYS A 263 -18.22 -14.80 16.56
C LYS A 263 -17.53 -13.56 15.99
N PHE A 264 -16.47 -13.09 16.64
CA PHE A 264 -15.68 -11.96 16.15
C PHE A 264 -14.96 -12.29 14.83
N SER A 265 -14.31 -13.45 14.74
CA SER A 265 -13.59 -13.85 13.52
C SER A 265 -14.53 -14.06 12.32
N GLU A 266 -15.69 -14.68 12.54
CA GLU A 266 -16.73 -14.79 11.51
C GLU A 266 -17.23 -13.42 11.03
N TRP A 267 -17.40 -12.46 11.94
CA TRP A 267 -17.80 -11.10 11.58
C TRP A 267 -16.73 -10.37 10.74
N VAL A 268 -15.45 -10.45 11.15
CA VAL A 268 -14.33 -9.86 10.39
C VAL A 268 -14.22 -10.49 8.99
N LEU A 269 -14.40 -11.80 8.86
CA LEU A 269 -14.42 -12.49 7.57
C LEU A 269 -15.57 -12.00 6.67
N ARG A 270 -16.75 -11.76 7.24
CA ARG A 270 -17.89 -11.21 6.49
C ARG A 270 -17.62 -9.79 5.99
N ILE A 271 -16.89 -8.96 6.75
CA ILE A 271 -16.42 -7.64 6.29
C ILE A 271 -15.49 -7.82 5.09
N GLY A 272 -14.42 -8.61 5.25
CA GLY A 272 -13.42 -8.80 4.19
C GLY A 272 -13.99 -9.40 2.89
N ASN A 273 -15.05 -10.21 3.02
CA ASN A 273 -15.75 -10.81 1.88
C ASN A 273 -16.85 -9.91 1.28
N GLY A 274 -17.07 -8.70 1.80
CA GLY A 274 -18.11 -7.78 1.31
C GLY A 274 -19.54 -8.28 1.54
N GLN A 275 -19.76 -9.09 2.58
CA GLN A 275 -21.05 -9.69 2.92
C GLN A 275 -21.85 -8.91 3.97
N ILE A 276 -21.32 -7.77 4.42
CA ILE A 276 -22.00 -6.85 5.32
C ILE A 276 -22.70 -5.80 4.48
N ALA A 277 -24.01 -5.65 4.67
CA ALA A 277 -24.79 -4.62 4.02
C ALA A 277 -24.49 -3.25 4.66
N THR A 278 -24.49 -2.20 3.85
CA THR A 278 -24.37 -0.83 4.35
C THR A 278 -25.51 -0.52 5.33
N PRO A 279 -25.23 0.22 6.42
CA PRO A 279 -26.24 0.64 7.37
C PRO A 279 -27.36 1.41 6.67
N ARG A 280 -28.61 1.13 7.03
CA ARG A 280 -29.79 1.86 6.53
C ARG A 280 -30.70 2.20 7.70
N ASP A 281 -30.41 3.30 8.37
CA ASP A 281 -31.25 3.83 9.46
C ASP A 281 -32.04 5.10 9.06
N GLY A 282 -31.76 5.66 7.88
CA GLY A 282 -32.41 6.87 7.38
C GLY A 282 -32.02 8.16 8.12
N LEU A 283 -31.03 8.13 9.00
CA LEU A 283 -30.56 9.25 9.81
C LEU A 283 -29.27 9.87 9.27
N PHE A 284 -28.44 9.06 8.59
CA PHE A 284 -27.17 9.50 8.00
C PHE A 284 -27.04 8.99 6.55
N ASP A 285 -26.37 9.79 5.70
CA ASP A 285 -25.92 9.34 4.38
C ASP A 285 -24.66 8.50 4.57
N TYR A 286 -24.82 7.17 4.58
CA TYR A 286 -23.72 6.22 4.67
C TYR A 286 -23.08 5.99 3.29
N GLU A 287 -21.75 5.97 3.24
CA GLU A 287 -20.99 5.60 2.04
C GLU A 287 -20.95 4.06 1.87
N GLU A 288 -20.56 3.58 0.68
CA GLU A 288 -20.48 2.13 0.39
C GLU A 288 -19.52 1.37 1.35
N ASP A 289 -18.56 2.08 1.93
CA ASP A 289 -17.52 1.53 2.80
C ASP A 289 -17.88 1.59 4.29
N ASP A 290 -19.04 2.17 4.66
CA ASP A 290 -19.45 2.28 6.05
C ASP A 290 -19.96 0.96 6.61
N ILE A 291 -19.50 0.61 7.82
CA ILE A 291 -19.86 -0.63 8.52
C ILE A 291 -20.48 -0.35 9.89
N VAL A 292 -21.44 -1.18 10.28
CA VAL A 292 -21.96 -1.20 11.66
C VAL A 292 -21.09 -2.12 12.51
N ILE A 293 -20.42 -1.56 13.52
CA ILE A 293 -19.72 -2.34 14.54
C ILE A 293 -20.77 -2.90 15.52
N PRO A 294 -20.79 -4.21 15.77
CA PRO A 294 -21.71 -4.82 16.73
C PRO A 294 -21.62 -4.17 18.11
N ALA A 295 -22.78 -3.86 18.71
CA ALA A 295 -22.85 -3.14 19.99
C ALA A 295 -22.09 -3.83 21.13
N GLN A 296 -21.93 -5.15 21.08
CA GLN A 296 -21.13 -5.91 22.05
C GLN A 296 -19.62 -5.59 22.01
N PHE A 297 -19.13 -4.97 20.95
CA PHE A 297 -17.75 -4.50 20.79
C PHE A 297 -17.62 -2.99 20.99
N CYS A 298 -18.74 -2.29 21.20
CA CYS A 298 -18.79 -0.86 21.42
C CYS A 298 -19.13 -0.59 22.88
N ASP A 299 -18.40 0.30 23.54
CA ASP A 299 -18.86 0.89 24.78
C ASP A 299 -19.33 2.33 24.50
N PRO A 300 -20.63 2.55 24.23
CA PRO A 300 -21.15 3.87 23.90
C PRO A 300 -21.22 4.82 25.12
N GLN A 301 -20.97 4.33 26.34
CA GLN A 301 -20.99 5.14 27.56
C GLN A 301 -19.60 5.68 27.92
N LEU A 302 -18.54 5.11 27.35
CA LEU A 302 -17.17 5.53 27.58
C LEU A 302 -16.86 6.77 26.72
N THR A 303 -16.43 7.87 27.34
CA THR A 303 -15.89 9.00 26.57
C THR A 303 -14.57 8.57 25.93
N ASN A 304 -14.37 8.90 24.64
CA ASN A 304 -13.16 8.62 23.86
C ASN A 304 -11.96 9.49 24.30
N ASP A 305 -11.64 9.44 25.58
CA ASP A 305 -10.45 10.05 26.15
C ASP A 305 -9.40 8.99 26.49
N VAL A 306 -8.15 9.45 26.54
CA VAL A 306 -6.97 8.62 26.78
C VAL A 306 -7.03 7.99 28.17
N GLU A 307 -7.58 8.70 29.15
CA GLU A 307 -7.66 8.26 30.55
C GLU A 307 -8.59 7.04 30.72
N ASN A 308 -9.75 7.05 30.07
CA ASN A 308 -10.66 5.92 30.11
C ASN A 308 -10.11 4.69 29.41
N MET A 309 -9.40 4.86 28.29
CA MET A 309 -8.72 3.74 27.61
C MET A 309 -7.70 3.08 28.53
N ILE A 310 -6.88 3.89 29.22
CA ILE A 310 -5.90 3.39 30.20
C ILE A 310 -6.61 2.68 31.35
N MET A 311 -7.64 3.30 31.94
CA MET A 311 -8.36 2.75 33.09
C MET A 311 -9.08 1.43 32.76
N TRP A 312 -9.68 1.33 31.57
CA TRP A 312 -10.39 0.14 31.13
C TRP A 312 -9.43 -1.02 30.84
N THR A 313 -8.32 -0.74 30.12
CA THR A 313 -7.33 -1.78 29.80
C THR A 313 -6.49 -2.18 31.01
N TYR A 314 -6.14 -1.22 31.88
CA TYR A 314 -5.32 -1.42 33.08
C TYR A 314 -6.08 -1.04 34.36
N PRO A 315 -7.08 -1.85 34.79
CA PRO A 315 -7.83 -1.58 35.99
C PRO A 315 -6.93 -1.68 37.23
N LYS A 316 -6.97 -0.66 38.10
CA LYS A 316 -6.10 -0.54 39.29
C LYS A 316 -4.61 -0.60 38.93
N PHE A 317 -4.20 0.15 37.91
CA PHE A 317 -2.81 0.18 37.43
C PHE A 317 -1.79 0.46 38.55
N LEU A 318 -2.04 1.46 39.41
CA LEU A 318 -1.14 1.83 40.51
C LEU A 318 -0.89 0.71 41.53
N ASP A 319 -1.82 -0.23 41.66
CA ASP A 319 -1.65 -1.37 42.57
C ASP A 319 -0.83 -2.50 41.92
N ASN A 320 -0.83 -2.58 40.57
CA ASN A 320 -0.38 -3.75 39.83
C ASN A 320 0.78 -3.50 38.84
N TYR A 321 1.21 -2.24 38.65
CA TYR A 321 2.28 -1.87 37.69
C TYR A 321 3.64 -2.54 37.94
N LYS A 322 3.85 -3.15 39.12
CA LYS A 322 5.06 -3.93 39.41
C LYS A 322 4.98 -5.39 38.98
N SER A 323 3.80 -5.88 38.61
CA SER A 323 3.60 -7.27 38.19
C SER A 323 3.90 -7.41 36.70
N PRO A 324 4.95 -8.17 36.30
CA PRO A 324 5.27 -8.38 34.89
C PRO A 324 4.12 -9.05 34.13
N GLN A 325 3.47 -10.03 34.77
CA GLN A 325 2.33 -10.75 34.21
C GLN A 325 1.14 -9.83 33.94
N TYR A 326 0.81 -8.94 34.88
CA TYR A 326 -0.29 -8.00 34.73
C TYR A 326 -0.09 -7.07 33.52
N ILE A 327 1.15 -6.57 33.33
CA ILE A 327 1.48 -5.67 32.22
C ILE A 327 1.50 -6.44 30.89
N SER A 328 2.10 -7.63 30.84
CA SER A 328 2.30 -8.36 29.58
C SER A 328 1.02 -8.92 28.96
N GLU A 329 -0.02 -9.16 29.75
CA GLU A 329 -1.30 -9.70 29.28
C GLU A 329 -2.22 -8.64 28.64
N ARG A 330 -1.81 -7.37 28.64
CA ARG A 330 -2.65 -6.23 28.25
C ARG A 330 -1.91 -5.36 27.23
N ALA A 331 -2.65 -4.84 26.26
CA ALA A 331 -2.11 -3.94 25.25
C ALA A 331 -3.18 -2.95 24.78
N ILE A 332 -2.75 -1.72 24.50
CA ILE A 332 -3.56 -0.71 23.82
C ILE A 332 -2.99 -0.53 22.42
N LEU A 333 -3.78 -0.85 21.40
CA LEU A 333 -3.41 -0.68 20.00
C LEU A 333 -4.06 0.57 19.43
N THR A 334 -3.28 1.40 18.74
CA THR A 334 -3.80 2.61 18.09
C THR A 334 -3.25 2.75 16.67
N PRO A 335 -4.00 3.38 15.75
CA PRO A 335 -3.61 3.43 14.33
C PRO A 335 -2.45 4.39 14.03
N THR A 336 -2.07 5.28 14.96
CA THR A 336 -1.00 6.26 14.72
C THR A 336 0.00 6.32 15.87
N ASN A 337 1.29 6.43 15.52
CA ASN A 337 2.37 6.54 16.50
C ASN A 337 2.26 7.80 17.38
N GLN A 338 1.58 8.85 16.93
CA GLN A 338 1.34 10.05 17.72
C GLN A 338 0.43 9.75 18.93
N ILE A 339 -0.63 8.96 18.72
CA ILE A 339 -1.53 8.55 19.80
C ILE A 339 -0.83 7.55 20.73
N VAL A 340 -0.04 6.62 20.17
CA VAL A 340 0.82 5.72 20.97
C VAL A 340 1.73 6.52 21.91
N ALA A 341 2.41 7.55 21.40
CA ALA A 341 3.30 8.38 22.20
C ALA A 341 2.56 9.11 23.33
N HIS A 342 1.34 9.61 23.06
CA HIS A 342 0.51 10.27 24.06
C HIS A 342 0.05 9.29 25.15
N LEU A 343 -0.45 8.10 24.78
CA LEU A 343 -0.85 7.05 25.72
C LEU A 343 0.32 6.60 26.60
N ASN A 344 1.47 6.32 26.00
CA ASN A 344 2.65 5.89 26.72
C ASN A 344 3.12 6.95 27.71
N SER A 345 3.11 8.22 27.30
CA SER A 345 3.47 9.34 28.20
C SER A 345 2.51 9.43 29.38
N ALA A 346 1.20 9.38 29.12
CA ALA A 346 0.18 9.42 30.17
C ALA A 346 0.32 8.26 31.18
N ILE A 347 0.57 7.03 30.71
CA ILE A 347 0.81 5.89 31.61
C ILE A 347 2.10 6.09 32.42
N VAL A 348 3.20 6.48 31.79
CA VAL A 348 4.49 6.68 32.47
C VAL A 348 4.39 7.77 33.54
N GLU A 349 3.67 8.86 33.27
CA GLU A 349 3.44 9.95 34.24
C GLU A 349 2.64 9.52 35.48
N THR A 350 1.83 8.45 35.37
CA THR A 350 1.10 7.92 36.54
C THR A 350 1.97 7.07 37.46
N ILE A 351 3.12 6.56 36.99
CA ILE A 351 3.98 5.69 37.79
C ILE A 351 4.72 6.53 38.85
N PRO A 352 4.62 6.19 40.15
CA PRO A 352 5.30 6.96 41.20
C PRO A 352 6.83 6.75 41.12
N GLY A 353 7.58 7.85 40.94
CA GLY A 353 9.04 7.84 40.90
C GLY A 353 9.62 8.98 40.07
N GLU A 354 10.95 9.04 40.00
CA GLU A 354 11.64 9.92 39.06
C GLU A 354 11.67 9.28 37.66
N SER A 355 11.31 10.05 36.64
CA SER A 355 11.39 9.63 35.25
C SER A 355 12.78 9.87 34.69
N PHE A 356 13.31 8.91 33.95
CA PHE A 356 14.61 9.02 33.29
C PHE A 356 14.44 8.77 31.79
N SER A 357 14.96 9.69 30.98
CA SER A 357 15.06 9.50 29.53
C SER A 357 16.42 8.91 29.18
N TYR A 358 16.40 7.73 28.57
CA TYR A 358 17.61 7.12 28.01
C TYR A 358 17.75 7.57 26.56
N PHE A 359 18.82 8.31 26.26
CA PHE A 359 19.16 8.66 24.90
C PHE A 359 19.88 7.47 24.24
N SER A 360 19.56 7.22 22.97
CA SER A 360 20.34 6.29 22.14
C SER A 360 21.82 6.72 22.12
N VAL A 361 22.73 5.74 22.14
CA VAL A 361 24.18 5.98 21.98
C VAL A 361 24.49 6.51 20.58
N ASP A 362 23.66 6.16 19.60
CA ASP A 362 23.82 6.56 18.22
C ASP A 362 22.89 7.73 17.86
N ARG A 363 23.50 8.80 17.34
CA ARG A 363 22.83 9.93 16.68
C ARG A 363 23.37 10.02 15.26
N ALA A 364 22.48 9.98 14.27
CA ALA A 364 22.86 10.35 12.91
C ALA A 364 23.16 11.86 12.89
N GLU A 365 24.43 12.21 12.70
CA GLU A 365 24.83 13.59 12.40
C GLU A 365 24.59 13.87 10.92
N ASP A 366 23.90 14.97 10.63
CA ASP A 366 23.84 15.50 9.26
C ASP A 366 25.25 15.98 8.87
N PHE A 367 25.89 15.26 7.95
CA PHE A 367 27.07 15.78 7.26
C PHE A 367 26.65 16.96 6.37
N GLY A 368 26.91 18.18 6.82
CA GLY A 368 26.84 19.36 5.96
C GLY A 368 26.81 20.71 6.65
N ALA A 369 27.99 21.26 6.95
CA ALA A 369 28.26 22.69 6.80
C ALA A 369 29.71 22.88 6.32
#